data_AF-A0AAI9FG92-F1
#
_entry.id   AF-A0AAI9FG92-F1
#
_cell.length_a   1.000
_cell.length_b   1.000
_cell.length_c   1.000
_cell.angle_alpha   90.00
_cell.angle_beta   90.00
_cell.angle_gamma   90.00
#
_symmetry.space_group_name_H-M   'P 1'
#
loop_
_entity.id
_entity.type
_entity.pdbx_description
1 polymer ?
#
loop_
_entity_poly.entity_id
_entity_poly.type
_entity_poly.pdbx_seq_one_letter_code
_entity_poly.pdbx_strand_id
1 'polypeptide(L)'
;MSRTSLIKLIHVARRELQLDDDTYRAFLVQCTGKTSCRELTFAQLELVLDAMKERGFKKQKKHPRRRFKGHVTPREKIYKIWQQMFLDGFVSDISDAALDKYVERLTARRNGGQGVSTL
;
A
#
# COMPACT_ATOMS: atom_id res chain seq x y z
N MET A 1 -11.62 16.32 -11.12
CA MET A 1 -11.00 15.05 -11.58
C MET A 1 -10.64 15.18 -13.05
N SER A 2 -9.61 14.50 -13.55
CA SER A 2 -9.32 14.46 -15.00
C SER A 2 -10.02 13.29 -15.69
N ARG A 3 -10.28 13.39 -17.00
CA ARG A 3 -10.86 12.31 -17.82
C ARG A 3 -10.09 10.99 -17.65
N THR A 4 -8.77 11.06 -17.67
CA THR A 4 -7.88 9.89 -17.47
C THR A 4 -8.07 9.27 -16.08
N SER A 5 -8.34 10.09 -15.04
CA SER A 5 -8.64 9.59 -13.70
C SER A 5 -9.98 8.85 -13.64
N LEU A 6 -11.01 9.32 -14.37
CA LEU A 6 -12.31 8.65 -14.43
C LEU A 6 -12.20 7.29 -15.12
N ILE A 7 -11.52 7.22 -16.26
CA ILE A 7 -11.29 5.95 -16.98
C ILE A 7 -10.57 4.95 -16.07
N LYS A 8 -9.53 5.39 -15.34
CA LYS A 8 -8.84 4.54 -14.35
C LYS A 8 -9.78 4.05 -13.26
N LEU A 9 -10.65 4.91 -12.74
CA LEU A 9 -11.64 4.51 -11.71
C LEU A 9 -12.66 3.52 -12.25
N ILE A 10 -13.16 3.70 -13.47
CA ILE A 10 -14.10 2.76 -14.12
C ILE A 10 -13.44 1.39 -14.29
N HIS A 11 -12.16 1.32 -14.70
CA HIS A 11 -11.45 0.04 -14.78
C HIS A 11 -11.19 -0.59 -13.40
N VAL A 12 -11.01 0.21 -12.35
CA VAL A 12 -10.94 -0.31 -10.97
C VAL A 12 -12.30 -0.86 -10.55
N ALA A 13 -13.37 -0.08 -10.75
CA ALA A 13 -14.74 -0.47 -10.44
C ALA A 13 -15.14 -1.76 -11.17
N ARG A 14 -14.76 -1.89 -12.45
CA ARG A 14 -14.95 -3.12 -13.22
C ARG A 14 -14.34 -4.34 -12.53
N ARG A 15 -13.09 -4.22 -12.04
CA ARG A 15 -12.39 -5.31 -11.34
C ARG A 15 -13.00 -5.59 -9.97
N GLU A 16 -13.39 -4.56 -9.22
CA GLU A 16 -14.01 -4.73 -7.89
C GLU A 16 -15.41 -5.36 -7.99
N LEU A 17 -16.18 -5.02 -9.02
CA LEU A 17 -17.48 -5.62 -9.32
C LEU A 17 -17.38 -6.94 -10.08
N GLN A 18 -16.16 -7.42 -10.37
CA GLN A 18 -15.90 -8.68 -11.06
C GLN A 18 -16.63 -8.81 -12.41
N LEU A 19 -16.77 -7.70 -13.14
CA LEU A 19 -17.40 -7.70 -14.47
C LEU A 19 -16.42 -8.25 -15.50
N ASP A 20 -16.81 -9.34 -16.17
CA ASP A 20 -16.11 -9.84 -17.35
C ASP A 20 -16.16 -8.82 -18.50
N ASP A 21 -15.40 -9.11 -19.55
CA ASP A 21 -15.20 -8.21 -20.69
C ASP A 21 -16.52 -7.90 -21.42
N ASP A 22 -17.41 -8.88 -21.58
CA ASP A 22 -18.64 -8.75 -22.34
C ASP A 22 -19.73 -8.08 -21.52
N THR A 23 -19.87 -8.46 -20.25
CA THR A 23 -20.76 -7.76 -19.31
C THR A 23 -20.38 -6.29 -19.16
N TYR A 24 -19.08 -6.00 -19.12
CA TYR A 24 -18.58 -4.62 -19.06
C TYR A 24 -18.90 -3.82 -20.32
N ARG A 25 -18.71 -4.40 -21.52
CA ARG A 25 -19.08 -3.73 -22.79
C ARG A 25 -20.59 -3.49 -22.87
N ALA A 26 -21.40 -4.48 -22.50
CA ALA A 26 -22.86 -4.35 -22.46
C ALA A 26 -23.29 -3.23 -21.50
N PHE A 27 -22.65 -3.14 -20.33
CA PHE A 27 -22.89 -2.08 -19.36
C PHE A 27 -22.56 -0.68 -19.92
N LEU A 28 -21.43 -0.53 -20.62
CA LEU A 28 -21.08 0.74 -21.26
C LEU A 28 -22.12 1.13 -22.33
N VAL A 29 -22.56 0.18 -23.15
CA VAL A 29 -23.59 0.41 -24.17
C VAL A 29 -24.92 0.78 -23.53
N GLN A 30 -25.34 0.10 -22.46
CA GLN A 30 -26.56 0.42 -21.73
C GLN A 30 -26.55 1.86 -21.19
N CYS A 31 -25.42 2.31 -20.65
CA CYS A 31 -25.31 3.65 -20.06
C CYS A 31 -25.10 4.76 -21.09
N THR A 32 -24.44 4.48 -22.23
CA THR A 32 -23.90 5.53 -23.11
C THR A 32 -24.06 5.27 -24.60
N GLY A 33 -24.51 4.07 -24.99
CA GLY A 33 -24.59 3.61 -26.38
C GLY A 33 -23.25 3.22 -27.01
N LYS A 34 -22.14 3.28 -26.27
CA LYS A 34 -20.78 3.04 -26.77
C LYS A 34 -20.11 1.89 -26.04
N THR A 35 -19.19 1.19 -26.72
CA THR A 35 -18.52 -0.01 -26.19
C THR A 35 -17.17 0.31 -25.52
N SER A 36 -16.68 1.54 -25.63
CA SER A 36 -15.34 1.90 -25.19
C SER A 36 -15.29 3.23 -24.42
N CYS A 37 -14.62 3.22 -23.26
CA CYS A 37 -14.32 4.42 -22.48
C CYS A 37 -13.56 5.50 -23.29
N ARG A 38 -12.84 5.11 -24.35
CA ARG A 38 -12.10 6.07 -25.20
C ARG A 38 -13.02 6.96 -26.03
N GLU A 39 -14.22 6.49 -26.34
CA GLU A 39 -15.22 7.20 -27.13
C GLU A 39 -16.16 8.04 -26.25
N LEU A 40 -16.08 7.87 -24.93
CA LEU A 40 -16.93 8.57 -23.98
C LEU A 40 -16.43 9.99 -23.71
N THR A 41 -17.39 10.93 -23.65
CA THR A 41 -17.18 12.29 -23.16
C THR A 41 -16.99 12.29 -21.64
N PHE A 42 -16.57 13.42 -21.08
CA PHE A 42 -16.40 13.54 -19.63
C PHE A 42 -17.70 13.27 -18.87
N ALA A 43 -18.82 13.87 -19.29
CA ALA A 43 -20.13 13.66 -18.67
C ALA A 43 -20.60 12.20 -18.76
N GLN A 44 -20.35 11.53 -19.89
CA GLN A 44 -20.67 10.10 -20.06
C GLN A 44 -19.85 9.22 -19.11
N LEU A 45 -18.58 9.54 -18.87
CA LEU A 45 -17.74 8.82 -17.92
C LEU A 45 -18.20 8.99 -16.47
N GLU A 46 -18.70 10.18 -16.11
CA GLU A 46 -19.28 10.41 -14.77
C GLU A 46 -20.57 9.60 -14.59
N LEU A 47 -21.46 9.59 -15.58
CA LEU A 47 -22.69 8.79 -15.57
C LEU A 47 -22.40 7.30 -15.40
N VAL A 48 -21.44 6.76 -16.16
CA VAL A 48 -21.01 5.35 -16.02
C VAL A 48 -20.49 5.08 -14.61
N LEU A 49 -19.66 5.97 -14.07
CA LEU A 49 -19.09 5.80 -12.74
C LEU A 49 -20.17 5.84 -11.65
N ASP A 50 -21.18 6.70 -11.79
CA ASP A 50 -22.30 6.78 -10.85
C ASP A 50 -23.18 5.53 -10.91
N ALA A 51 -23.50 5.02 -12.10
CA ALA A 51 -24.18 3.74 -12.27
C ALA A 51 -23.38 2.57 -11.65
N MET A 52 -22.05 2.60 -11.70
CA MET A 52 -21.22 1.59 -11.01
C MET A 52 -21.29 1.72 -9.48
N LYS A 53 -21.40 2.94 -8.94
CA LYS A 53 -21.57 3.16 -7.50
C LYS A 53 -22.91 2.62 -7.00
N GLU A 54 -23.98 2.85 -7.76
CA GLU A 54 -25.31 2.29 -7.46
C GLU A 54 -25.28 0.76 -7.41
N ARG A 55 -24.49 0.12 -8.28
CA ARG A 55 -24.26 -1.34 -8.27
C ARG A 55 -23.27 -1.81 -7.19
N GLY A 56 -22.85 -0.95 -6.27
CA GLY A 56 -22.04 -1.32 -5.11
C GLY A 56 -20.56 -0.96 -5.18
N PHE A 57 -20.10 -0.25 -6.22
CA PHE A 57 -18.72 0.26 -6.25
C PHE A 57 -18.53 1.34 -5.17
N LYS A 58 -17.69 1.04 -4.18
CA LYS A 58 -17.32 1.99 -3.12
C LYS A 58 -15.91 2.48 -3.38
N LYS A 59 -15.77 3.76 -3.72
CA LYS A 59 -14.45 4.38 -3.90
C LYS A 59 -13.64 4.24 -2.61
N GLN A 60 -12.67 3.32 -2.62
CA GLN A 60 -11.77 3.13 -1.50
C GLN A 60 -11.02 4.44 -1.22
N LYS A 61 -11.18 4.96 -0.01
CA LYS A 61 -10.32 6.03 0.49
C LYS A 61 -8.94 5.41 0.62
N LYS A 62 -8.03 5.69 -0.32
CA LYS A 62 -6.63 5.31 -0.14
C LYS A 62 -6.15 6.01 1.12
N HIS A 63 -5.93 5.25 2.19
CA HIS A 63 -5.13 5.74 3.29
C HIS A 63 -3.80 6.20 2.68
N PRO A 64 -3.38 7.45 2.95
CA PRO A 64 -2.07 7.88 2.48
C PRO A 64 -1.09 6.86 3.01
N ARG A 65 -0.40 6.14 2.11
CA ARG A 65 0.75 5.33 2.52
C ARG A 65 1.66 6.32 3.24
N ARG A 66 1.82 6.17 4.56
CA ARG A 66 2.76 6.98 5.34
C ARG A 66 4.13 6.70 4.75
N ARG A 67 4.52 7.49 3.74
CA ARG A 67 5.90 7.58 3.31
C ARG A 67 6.61 8.19 4.51
N PHE A 68 7.51 7.43 5.13
CA PHE A 68 8.40 7.98 6.14
C PHE A 68 9.07 9.21 5.51
N LYS A 69 8.81 10.38 6.11
CA LYS A 69 9.46 11.63 5.70
C LYS A 69 10.85 11.59 6.31
N GLY A 70 11.85 11.23 5.52
CA GLY A 70 13.25 11.18 5.95
C GLY A 70 13.96 9.88 5.57
N HIS A 71 15.28 9.95 5.49
CA HIS A 71 16.13 8.76 5.35
C HIS A 71 16.17 8.05 6.70
N VAL A 72 15.50 6.90 6.81
CA VAL A 72 15.60 6.05 8.00
C VAL A 72 17.01 5.44 8.03
N THR A 73 17.78 5.81 9.03
CA THR A 73 19.14 5.30 9.23
C THR A 73 19.11 3.79 9.51
N PRO A 74 20.16 3.03 9.14
CA PRO A 74 20.25 1.62 9.50
C PRO A 74 20.07 1.36 11.00
N ARG A 75 20.58 2.27 11.84
CA ARG A 75 20.41 2.28 13.29
C ARG A 75 18.93 2.26 13.69
N GLU A 76 18.13 3.20 13.20
CA GLU A 76 16.69 3.26 13.51
C GLU A 76 15.93 2.00 13.07
N LYS A 77 16.35 1.35 11.98
CA LYS A 77 15.77 0.06 11.56
C LYS A 77 16.09 -1.05 12.57
N ILE A 78 17.33 -1.12 13.04
CA ILE A 78 17.76 -2.11 14.04
C ILE A 78 16.95 -1.93 15.33
N TYR A 79 16.79 -0.69 15.81
CA TYR A 79 15.95 -0.39 16.97
C TYR A 79 14.49 -0.84 16.77
N LYS A 80 13.91 -0.56 15.60
CA LYS A 80 12.51 -0.96 15.33
C LYS A 80 12.34 -2.47 15.24
N ILE A 81 13.30 -3.18 14.67
CA ILE A 81 13.30 -4.65 14.64
C ILE A 81 13.44 -5.21 16.06
N TRP A 82 14.33 -4.65 16.89
CA TRP A 82 14.49 -5.07 18.29
C TRP A 82 13.19 -4.91 19.10
N GLN A 83 12.54 -3.74 18.96
CA GLN A 83 11.25 -3.48 19.59
C GLN A 83 10.19 -4.49 19.12
N GLN A 84 10.15 -4.80 17.82
CA GLN A 84 9.21 -5.80 17.30
C GLN A 84 9.49 -7.19 17.86
N MET A 85 10.75 -7.60 17.95
CA MET A 85 11.14 -8.90 18.53
C MET A 85 10.74 -9.04 20.00
N PHE A 86 10.77 -7.95 20.77
CA PHE A 86 10.24 -7.93 22.13
C PHE A 86 8.71 -8.11 22.16
N LEU A 87 7.98 -7.38 21.31
CA LEU A 87 6.52 -7.48 21.22
C LEU A 87 6.07 -8.89 20.80
N ASP A 88 6.84 -9.53 19.92
CA ASP A 88 6.60 -10.89 19.44
C ASP A 88 7.06 -11.96 20.46
N GLY A 89 7.70 -11.55 21.56
CA GLY A 89 8.13 -12.42 22.65
C GLY A 89 9.46 -13.17 22.41
N PHE A 90 10.21 -12.84 21.35
CA PHE A 90 11.53 -13.43 21.10
C PHE A 90 12.62 -12.87 22.03
N VAL A 91 12.42 -11.65 22.51
CA VAL A 91 13.34 -10.94 23.40
C VAL A 91 12.60 -10.53 24.66
N SER A 92 13.23 -10.71 25.81
CA SER A 92 12.65 -10.40 27.12
C SER A 92 12.89 -8.96 27.60
N ASP A 93 13.79 -8.22 26.95
CA ASP A 93 14.16 -6.84 27.32
C ASP A 93 14.26 -5.95 26.07
N ILE A 94 13.42 -4.92 26.03
CA ILE A 94 13.32 -3.96 24.91
C ILE A 94 14.39 -2.86 24.97
N SER A 95 15.14 -2.74 26.07
CA SER A 95 16.04 -1.62 26.33
C SER A 95 17.22 -1.53 25.35
N ASP A 96 17.66 -0.30 25.09
CA ASP A 96 18.81 0.00 24.23
C ASP A 96 20.09 -0.69 24.76
N ALA A 97 20.25 -0.77 26.08
CA ALA A 97 21.38 -1.47 26.71
C ALA A 97 21.39 -2.98 26.43
N ALA A 98 20.22 -3.62 26.36
CA ALA A 98 20.12 -5.03 25.99
C ALA A 98 20.46 -5.23 24.51
N LEU A 99 20.06 -4.31 23.64
CA LEU A 99 20.42 -4.31 22.23
C LEU A 99 21.93 -4.10 22.02
N ASP A 100 22.54 -3.14 22.71
CA ASP A 100 24.00 -2.89 22.63
C ASP A 100 24.79 -4.12 23.06
N LYS A 101 24.44 -4.76 24.18
CA LYS A 101 25.06 -6.02 24.61
C LYS A 101 24.88 -7.15 23.59
N TYR A 102 23.70 -7.25 22.97
CA TYR A 102 23.44 -8.23 21.94
C TYR A 102 24.35 -8.01 20.71
N VAL A 103 24.49 -6.76 20.27
CA VAL A 103 25.34 -6.38 19.13
C VAL A 103 26.81 -6.57 19.47
N GLU A 104 27.26 -6.17 20.66
CA GLU A 104 28.62 -6.36 21.14
C GLU A 104 29.00 -7.85 21.09
N ARG A 105 28.16 -8.71 21.65
CA ARG A 105 28.36 -10.17 21.64
C ARG A 105 28.40 -10.74 20.22
N LEU A 106 27.53 -10.27 19.33
CA LEU A 106 27.45 -10.78 17.95
C LEU A 106 28.66 -10.34 17.12
N THR A 107 29.11 -9.11 17.28
CA THR A 107 30.19 -8.50 16.50
C THR A 107 31.58 -8.87 17.02
N ALA A 108 31.75 -9.10 18.32
CA ALA A 108 33.02 -9.54 18.90
C ALA A 108 33.57 -10.80 18.22
N ARG A 109 32.69 -11.74 17.84
CA ARG A 109 33.07 -12.97 17.11
C ARG A 109 33.71 -12.71 15.74
N ARG A 110 33.33 -11.61 15.09
CA ARG A 110 33.81 -11.22 13.75
C ARG A 110 34.99 -10.24 13.81
N ASN A 111 35.14 -9.53 14.91
CA ASN A 111 36.10 -8.45 15.09
C ASN A 111 37.29 -8.84 15.99
N GLY A 112 37.70 -10.11 15.96
CA GLY A 112 38.87 -10.57 16.73
C GLY A 112 38.74 -10.38 18.25
N GLY A 113 37.52 -10.39 18.79
CA GLY A 113 37.23 -10.25 20.22
C GLY A 113 36.74 -8.87 20.67
N GLN A 114 36.79 -7.83 19.82
CA GLN A 114 36.28 -6.50 20.16
C GLN A 114 34.88 -6.25 19.57
N GLY A 115 33.86 -6.30 20.42
CA GLY A 115 32.48 -6.01 20.04
C GLY A 115 32.19 -4.52 19.88
N VAL A 116 31.18 -4.17 19.08
CA VAL A 116 30.63 -2.82 19.02
C VAL A 116 29.72 -2.62 20.24
N SER A 117 30.17 -1.81 21.19
CA SER A 117 29.48 -1.59 22.47
C SER A 117 28.42 -0.48 22.45
N THR A 118 28.27 0.22 21.33
CA THR A 118 27.27 1.30 21.18
C THR A 118 26.85 1.42 19.71
N LEU A 119 25.54 1.33 19.47
CA LEU A 119 24.91 1.58 18.17
C LEU A 119 24.62 3.04 17.90
#